data_AF-A0A932JBG6-F1
#
_entry.id   AF-A0A932JBG6-F1
#
_cell.length_a   1.000
_cell.length_b   1.000
_cell.length_c   1.000
_cell.angle_alpha   90.00
_cell.angle_beta   90.00
_cell.angle_gamma   90.00
#
_symmetry.space_group_name_H-M   'P 1'
#
loop_
_entity.id
_entity.type
_entity.pdbx_description
1 polymer ?
#
loop_
_entity_poly.entity_id
_entity_poly.type
_entity_poly.pdbx_seq_one_letter_code
_entity_poly.pdbx_strand_id
1 'polypeptide(L)'
;MRKRRQIQFFLWILFMAFGMISTRAFSAAEDLYNSHGKRDPFMPLVSLTSRESPGLLGVQNVEDLEMQGVVYDPKKGSIVIVNGSVLKEGEESGSVKVLKIAPEGATFLVNGVEAFKPVYEEEKKGK
;
A
#
# COMPACT_ATOMS: atom_id res chain seq x y z
N MET A 1 41.32 -5.64 -56.62
CA MET A 1 41.71 -4.59 -55.64
C MET A 1 40.68 -3.49 -55.39
N ARG A 2 39.89 -3.02 -56.39
CA ARG A 2 38.96 -1.88 -56.25
C ARG A 2 37.84 -2.05 -55.19
N LYS A 3 37.28 -3.26 -55.06
CA LYS A 3 36.19 -3.56 -54.09
C LYS A 3 36.62 -3.54 -52.62
N ARG A 4 37.85 -3.97 -52.28
CA ARG A 4 38.37 -3.94 -50.90
C ARG A 4 38.55 -2.51 -50.37
N ARG A 5 39.02 -1.59 -51.23
CA ARG A 5 39.16 -0.17 -50.91
C ARG A 5 37.79 0.49 -50.65
N GLN A 6 36.78 0.18 -51.46
CA GLN A 6 35.43 0.72 -51.26
C GLN A 6 34.77 0.24 -49.96
N ILE A 7 34.97 -1.02 -49.59
CA ILE A 7 34.46 -1.56 -48.30
C ILE A 7 35.17 -0.88 -47.12
N GLN A 8 36.49 -0.66 -47.20
CA GLN A 8 37.22 0.06 -46.15
C GLN A 8 36.75 1.51 -46.00
N PHE A 9 36.52 2.22 -47.10
CA PHE A 9 35.95 3.57 -47.05
C PHE A 9 34.53 3.58 -46.46
N PHE A 10 33.70 2.61 -46.83
CA PHE A 10 32.34 2.48 -46.29
C PHE A 10 32.35 2.21 -44.78
N LEU A 11 33.23 1.32 -44.30
CA LEU A 11 33.39 1.03 -42.87
C LEU A 11 33.89 2.26 -42.08
N TRP A 12 34.76 3.09 -42.69
CA TRP A 12 35.25 4.31 -42.05
C TRP A 12 34.15 5.37 -41.90
N ILE A 13 33.30 5.52 -42.92
CA ILE A 13 32.12 6.41 -42.87
C ILE A 13 31.12 5.90 -41.83
N LEU A 14 30.87 4.59 -41.77
CA LEU A 14 29.98 3.98 -40.79
C LEU A 14 30.47 4.22 -39.35
N PHE A 15 31.79 4.10 -39.12
CA PHE A 15 32.40 4.35 -37.81
C PHE A 15 32.28 5.82 -37.39
N MET A 16 32.50 6.77 -38.32
CA MET A 16 32.30 8.20 -38.03
C MET A 16 30.82 8.55 -37.78
N ALA A 17 29.90 7.97 -38.56
CA ALA A 17 28.47 8.21 -38.39
C ALA A 17 27.95 7.64 -37.06
N PHE A 18 28.48 6.50 -36.60
CA PHE A 18 28.10 5.90 -35.33
C PHE A 18 28.63 6.71 -34.12
N GLY A 19 29.80 7.33 -34.24
CA GLY A 19 30.38 8.19 -33.19
C GLY A 19 29.58 9.47 -32.89
N MET A 20 28.79 9.97 -33.85
CA MET A 20 27.99 11.19 -33.68
C MET A 20 26.64 10.95 -32.95
N ILE A 21 26.22 9.70 -32.76
CA ILE A 21 24.90 9.39 -32.18
C ILE A 21 24.97 9.30 -30.63
N SER A 22 26.16 9.34 -30.03
CA SER A 22 26.34 8.95 -28.61
C SER A 22 26.29 10.07 -27.57
N THR A 23 25.98 11.32 -27.91
CA THR A 23 26.07 12.46 -26.94
C THR A 23 24.75 13.01 -26.42
N ARG A 24 23.63 12.30 -26.56
CA ARG A 24 22.38 12.61 -25.84
C ARG A 24 22.05 11.51 -24.84
N ALA A 25 22.96 11.30 -23.90
CA ALA A 25 22.63 10.63 -22.66
C ALA A 25 21.66 11.53 -21.88
N PHE A 26 20.38 11.15 -21.89
CA PHE A 26 19.38 11.39 -20.86
C PHE A 26 19.77 12.39 -19.75
N SER A 27 19.54 13.68 -19.98
CA SER A 27 19.32 14.62 -18.88
C SER A 27 17.85 14.50 -18.47
N ALA A 28 17.50 13.42 -17.79
CA ALA A 28 16.21 13.24 -17.12
C ALA A 28 16.30 13.63 -15.64
N ALA A 29 17.21 14.55 -15.30
CA ALA A 29 17.45 14.99 -13.93
C ALA A 29 16.75 16.31 -13.59
N GLU A 30 16.14 17.01 -14.55
CA GLU A 30 15.62 18.37 -14.33
C GLU A 30 14.15 18.43 -13.89
N ASP A 31 13.38 17.33 -14.01
CA ASP A 31 12.07 17.19 -13.36
C ASP A 31 12.19 16.54 -11.96
N LEU A 32 13.24 16.92 -11.22
CA LEU A 32 13.36 16.59 -9.80
C LEU A 32 12.31 17.38 -9.01
N TYR A 33 11.47 16.68 -8.26
CA TYR A 33 10.48 17.28 -7.38
C TYR A 33 11.14 18.30 -6.42
N ASN A 34 10.85 19.59 -6.61
CA ASN A 34 11.28 20.63 -5.67
C ASN A 34 10.26 20.72 -4.54
N SER A 35 10.64 20.21 -3.37
CA SER A 35 9.77 20.17 -2.20
C SER A 35 9.46 21.56 -1.62
N HIS A 36 10.16 22.62 -2.02
CA HIS A 36 10.01 23.99 -1.49
C HIS A 36 9.96 24.04 0.05
N GLY A 37 10.75 23.18 0.71
CA GLY A 37 10.80 23.07 2.17
C GLY A 37 9.61 22.33 2.80
N LYS A 38 8.69 21.80 2.00
CA LYS A 38 7.64 20.87 2.44
C LYS A 38 8.18 19.46 2.51
N ARG A 39 7.48 18.60 3.25
CA ARG A 39 7.78 17.17 3.30
C ARG A 39 7.58 16.56 1.91
N ASP A 40 8.51 15.71 1.50
CA ASP A 40 8.39 14.93 0.28
C ASP A 40 7.18 13.98 0.37
N PRO A 41 6.16 14.11 -0.52
CA PRO A 41 4.98 13.25 -0.52
C PRO A 41 5.28 11.82 -0.95
N PHE A 42 6.44 11.57 -1.57
CA PHE A 42 6.91 10.25 -1.97
C PHE A 42 7.79 9.59 -0.90
N MET A 43 8.18 10.33 0.14
CA MET A 43 8.78 9.73 1.33
C MET A 43 7.68 9.19 2.26
N PRO A 44 7.58 7.86 2.44
CA PRO A 44 6.55 7.28 3.29
C PRO A 44 6.65 7.79 4.74
N LEU A 45 5.49 7.99 5.37
CA LEU A 45 5.39 8.41 6.78
C LEU A 45 5.92 7.36 7.75
N VAL A 46 5.91 6.10 7.33
CA VAL A 46 6.33 4.95 8.12
C VAL A 46 7.48 4.23 7.39
N SER A 47 8.56 3.95 8.12
CA SER A 47 9.62 3.04 7.66
C SER A 47 9.23 1.60 8.00
N LEU A 48 9.83 0.60 7.34
CA LEU A 48 9.63 -0.84 7.62
C LEU A 48 9.91 -1.26 9.08
N THR A 49 10.47 -0.37 9.90
CA THR A 49 10.74 -0.57 11.34
C THR A 49 9.60 -0.04 12.23
N SER A 50 8.72 0.78 11.68
CA SER A 50 7.43 1.10 12.31
C SER A 50 6.60 -0.17 12.30
N ARG A 51 6.18 -0.65 13.47
CA ARG A 51 5.23 -1.76 13.61
C ARG A 51 4.10 -1.55 12.59
N GLU A 52 4.10 -2.34 11.53
CA GLU A 52 2.93 -2.48 10.70
C GLU A 52 1.80 -2.99 11.61
N SER A 53 0.56 -2.58 11.35
CA SER A 53 -0.58 -3.36 11.83
C SER A 53 -0.40 -4.75 11.20
N PRO A 54 -0.16 -5.82 11.96
CA PRO A 54 0.15 -7.16 11.43
C PRO A 54 -1.05 -7.82 10.72
N GLY A 55 -2.03 -7.02 10.30
CA GLY A 55 -3.34 -7.48 9.86
C GLY A 55 -4.00 -8.31 10.95
N LEU A 56 -4.69 -9.36 10.53
CA LEU A 56 -5.43 -10.26 11.41
C LEU A 56 -4.69 -11.57 11.70
N LEU A 57 -3.55 -11.83 11.06
CA LEU A 57 -2.78 -13.08 11.18
C LEU A 57 -2.13 -13.27 12.56
N GLY A 58 -1.94 -12.20 13.33
CA GLY A 58 -1.33 -12.23 14.66
C GLY A 58 -2.31 -12.07 15.84
N VAL A 59 -3.60 -11.93 15.57
CA VAL A 59 -4.61 -11.66 16.61
C VAL A 59 -4.84 -12.93 17.43
N GLN A 60 -4.61 -12.87 18.74
CA GLN A 60 -4.89 -14.00 19.64
C GLN A 60 -6.07 -13.71 20.55
N ASN A 61 -6.25 -12.45 20.94
CA ASN A 61 -7.35 -12.04 21.80
C ASN A 61 -8.13 -10.88 21.18
N VAL A 62 -9.32 -10.63 21.73
CA VAL A 62 -10.21 -9.55 21.27
C VAL A 62 -9.59 -8.18 21.50
N GLU A 63 -8.74 -8.03 22.52
CA GLU A 63 -8.04 -6.79 22.83
C GLU A 63 -7.07 -6.37 21.72
N ASP A 64 -6.55 -7.33 20.96
CA ASP A 64 -5.65 -7.09 19.83
C ASP A 64 -6.38 -6.57 18.57
N LEU A 65 -7.72 -6.55 18.60
CA LEU A 65 -8.54 -5.95 17.54
C LEU A 65 -8.70 -4.44 17.76
N GLU A 66 -8.16 -3.71 16.80
CA GLU A 66 -8.30 -2.26 16.64
C GLU A 66 -9.34 -1.98 15.54
N MET A 67 -10.51 -1.52 15.97
CA MET A 67 -11.57 -1.05 15.08
C MET A 67 -11.19 0.30 14.49
N GLN A 68 -11.17 0.39 13.17
CA GLN A 68 -10.84 1.61 12.46
C GLN A 68 -12.08 2.27 11.84
N GLY A 69 -13.07 1.46 11.45
CA GLY A 69 -14.33 1.99 10.96
C GLY A 69 -15.30 0.92 10.48
N VAL A 70 -16.54 1.37 10.26
CA VAL A 70 -17.61 0.57 9.64
C VAL A 70 -18.21 1.36 8.49
N VAL A 71 -18.42 0.69 7.36
CA VAL A 71 -19.29 1.21 6.29
C VAL A 71 -20.55 0.36 6.30
N TYR A 72 -21.64 0.95 6.75
CA TYR A 72 -22.92 0.28 6.88
C TYR A 72 -23.80 0.54 5.65
N ASP A 73 -24.12 -0.52 4.88
CA ASP A 73 -25.06 -0.47 3.77
C ASP A 73 -25.98 -1.70 3.81
N PRO A 74 -27.24 -1.56 4.27
CA PRO A 74 -28.15 -2.69 4.39
C PRO A 74 -28.63 -3.25 3.03
N LYS A 75 -28.37 -2.55 1.92
CA LYS A 75 -28.76 -2.99 0.56
C LYS A 75 -27.62 -3.66 -0.19
N LYS A 76 -26.39 -3.14 -0.04
CA LYS A 76 -25.20 -3.63 -0.77
C LYS A 76 -24.27 -4.51 0.06
N GLY A 77 -24.54 -4.61 1.36
CA GLY A 77 -23.71 -5.33 2.31
C GLY A 77 -22.79 -4.38 3.06
N SER A 78 -22.72 -4.57 4.37
CA SER A 78 -21.85 -3.80 5.26
C SER A 78 -20.42 -4.36 5.27
N ILE A 79 -19.45 -3.49 5.50
CA ILE A 79 -18.04 -3.85 5.68
C ILE A 79 -17.48 -3.23 6.96
N VAL A 80 -16.51 -3.89 7.55
CA VAL A 80 -15.75 -3.43 8.72
C VAL A 80 -14.28 -3.34 8.38
N ILE A 81 -13.62 -2.32 8.91
CA ILE A 81 -12.19 -2.11 8.78
C ILE A 81 -11.57 -2.33 10.16
N VAL A 82 -10.76 -3.38 10.28
CA VAL A 82 -10.16 -3.83 11.53
C VAL A 82 -8.72 -4.26 11.30
N ASN A 83 -7.78 -3.74 12.09
CA ASN A 83 -6.33 -3.95 11.91
C ASN A 83 -5.85 -3.70 10.46
N GLY A 84 -6.48 -2.78 9.72
CA GLY A 84 -6.18 -2.45 8.32
C GLY A 84 -6.75 -3.44 7.30
N SER A 85 -7.45 -4.48 7.74
CA SER A 85 -8.15 -5.45 6.88
C SER A 85 -9.62 -5.07 6.72
N VAL A 86 -10.15 -5.27 5.51
CA VAL A 86 -11.56 -5.03 5.19
C VAL A 86 -12.28 -6.36 5.14
N LEU A 87 -13.30 -6.54 5.98
CA LEU A 87 -14.06 -7.78 6.09
C LEU A 87 -15.57 -7.53 5.97
N LYS A 88 -16.28 -8.53 5.46
CA LYS A 88 -17.76 -8.58 5.41
C LYS A 88 -18.33 -9.47 6.51
N GLU A 89 -19.63 -9.36 6.75
CA GLU A 89 -20.35 -10.32 7.60
C GLU A 89 -20.17 -11.76 7.11
N GLY A 90 -19.84 -12.66 8.03
CA GLY A 90 -19.57 -14.07 7.75
C GLY A 90 -18.15 -14.37 7.25
N GLU A 91 -17.37 -13.35 6.91
CA GLU A 91 -15.99 -13.51 6.44
C GLU A 91 -15.04 -13.82 7.60
N GLU A 92 -14.04 -14.65 7.32
CA GLU A 92 -13.06 -15.15 8.29
C GLU A 92 -11.65 -14.93 7.75
N SER A 93 -10.77 -14.41 8.60
CA SER A 93 -9.38 -14.15 8.28
C SER A 93 -8.51 -14.46 9.50
N GLY A 94 -7.66 -15.49 9.38
CA GLY A 94 -6.85 -15.98 10.49
C GLY A 94 -7.72 -16.58 11.59
N SER A 95 -7.57 -16.05 12.82
CA SER A 95 -8.33 -16.45 14.02
C SER A 95 -9.62 -15.65 14.22
N VAL A 96 -9.93 -14.71 13.31
CA VAL A 96 -10.97 -13.70 13.47
C VAL A 96 -12.06 -13.92 12.43
N LYS A 97 -13.31 -13.99 12.88
CA LYS A 97 -14.49 -14.06 12.04
C LYS A 97 -15.48 -12.95 12.37
N VAL A 98 -16.05 -12.31 11.36
CA VAL A 98 -17.08 -11.29 11.55
C VAL A 98 -18.45 -11.96 11.62
N LEU A 99 -19.13 -11.82 12.75
CA LEU A 99 -20.48 -12.38 12.93
C LEU A 99 -21.55 -11.42 12.44
N LYS A 100 -21.43 -10.15 12.79
CA LYS A 100 -22.43 -9.12 12.47
C LYS A 100 -21.81 -7.73 12.46
N ILE A 101 -22.25 -6.89 11.54
CA ILE A 101 -21.83 -5.50 11.39
C ILE A 101 -23.05 -4.59 11.63
N ALA A 102 -22.89 -3.62 12.52
CA ALA A 102 -23.90 -2.63 12.88
C ALA A 102 -23.32 -1.20 12.75
N PRO A 103 -24.16 -0.17 12.68
CA PRO A 103 -23.69 1.22 12.59
C PRO A 103 -22.72 1.62 13.72
N GLU A 104 -22.95 1.08 14.92
CA GLU A 104 -22.18 1.35 16.12
C GLU A 104 -20.87 0.55 16.24
N GLY A 105 -20.69 -0.52 15.46
CA GLY A 105 -19.58 -1.45 15.64
C GLY A 105 -19.78 -2.81 14.96
N ALA A 106 -18.97 -3.79 15.34
CA ALA A 106 -19.08 -5.14 14.82
C ALA A 106 -18.86 -6.19 15.91
N THR A 107 -19.53 -7.33 15.74
CA THR A 107 -19.34 -8.52 16.58
C THR A 107 -18.38 -9.45 15.88
N PHE A 108 -17.32 -9.82 16.59
CA PHE A 108 -16.27 -10.71 16.12
C PHE A 108 -16.26 -11.99 16.95
N LEU A 109 -15.89 -13.09 16.31
CA LEU A 109 -15.50 -14.33 16.95
C LEU A 109 -13.98 -14.46 16.81
N VAL A 110 -13.26 -14.43 17.93
CA VAL A 110 -11.80 -14.59 17.98
C VAL A 110 -11.48 -15.83 18.78
N ASN A 111 -10.88 -16.85 18.14
CA ASN A 111 -10.53 -18.12 18.81
C ASN A 111 -11.69 -18.76 19.61
N GLY A 112 -12.93 -18.61 19.14
CA GLY A 112 -14.13 -19.15 19.80
C GLY A 112 -14.75 -18.23 20.85
N VAL A 113 -14.18 -17.05 21.12
CA VAL A 113 -14.74 -16.04 22.02
C VAL A 113 -15.46 -14.98 21.19
N GLU A 114 -16.75 -14.78 21.48
CA GLU A 114 -17.54 -13.72 20.87
C GLU A 114 -17.38 -12.41 21.64
N ALA A 115 -17.13 -11.32 20.91
CA ALA A 115 -17.08 -9.99 21.49
C ALA A 115 -17.53 -8.91 20.51
N PHE A 116 -18.17 -7.88 21.07
CA PHE A 116 -18.57 -6.69 20.35
C PHE A 116 -17.53 -5.59 20.52
N LYS A 117 -17.07 -5.01 19.40
CA LYS A 117 -16.15 -3.87 19.38
C LYS A 117 -16.87 -2.64 18.78
N PRO A 118 -17.03 -1.55 19.54
CA PRO A 118 -17.61 -0.32 19.03
C PRO A 118 -16.63 0.41 18.10
N VAL A 119 -17.14 1.24 17.19
CA VAL A 119 -16.31 2.14 16.36
C VAL A 119 -15.72 3.29 17.18
N TYR A 120 -16.45 3.75 18.20
CA TYR A 120 -16.04 4.85 19.07
C TYR A 120 -15.92 4.33 20.49
N GLU A 121 -14.73 4.46 21.09
CA GLU A 121 -14.59 4.33 22.54
C GLU A 121 -15.04 5.66 23.16
N GLU A 122 -16.17 5.64 23.88
CA GLU A 122 -16.52 6.77 24.72
C GLU A 122 -15.47 6.86 25.84
N GLU A 123 -14.63 7.90 25.80
CA GLU A 123 -13.79 8.24 26.95
C GLU A 123 -14.74 8.45 28.13
N LYS A 124 -14.67 7.53 29.11
CA LYS A 124 -15.32 7.74 30.41
C LYS A 124 -14.71 8.99 31.01
N LYS A 125 -15.38 10.14 30.85
CA LYS A 125 -15.10 11.34 31.62
C LYS A 125 -15.20 10.96 33.10
N GLY A 126 -14.04 10.80 33.73
CA GLY A 126 -13.92 10.60 35.16
C GLY A 126 -14.66 11.72 35.88
N LYS A 127 -15.55 11.32 36.78
CA LYS A 127 -16.07 12.20 37.83
C LYS A 127 -15.05 12.29 38.95
#